data_AF-A0A4Y9RNU3-F1
#
_entry.id   AF-A0A4Y9RNU3-F1
#
_cell.length_a   1.000
_cell.length_b   1.000
_cell.length_c   1.000
_cell.angle_alpha   90.00
_cell.angle_beta   90.00
_cell.angle_gamma   90.00
#
_symmetry.space_group_name_H-M   'P 1'
#
loop_
_entity.id
_entity.type
_entity.pdbx_description
1 polymer ?
#
loop_
_entity_poly.entity_id
_entity_poly.type
_entity_poly.pdbx_seq_one_letter_code
_entity_poly.pdbx_strand_id
1 'polypeptide(L)'
;MKLPVRLLRIVAGGMFGVVALTASQSALAQAQANRTANASQVERGKYLAQAGDCIACHTVPGKPIFSGNRALPTPFGTLYAPNITPDPKTGLGRWTATEFYNMMHTGRGRDGTLLYPAMPFANYTKVTREDSDAIFAYLRSVPPVAQENRPHELRFPYNNRSLLIGWRTLYFQEGEYVPDKSKSVEWNRGAYLVQGLGHCSMCHTPINALGGSSEAKAFQGGLIPMQNWYAPSLTSNREAGLGEWEIKDIMDLLQVGVSHRGVVYGPMAEVTYNSLQHLSDDDVRAMAVYLKSLPDRETSMPPNQLPNTPESVQVFSEGRRVYEAKCAVCHGAEGRGMPPHYPPLANNQSIEMESAVNPIRMVLNGGYPPGTRKNPMPYGMPPFAQELSDVEVAAVVSYIRTAWGNHGKPVTPREANALRSATME
;
A
#
# COMPACT_ATOMS: atom_id res chain seq x y z
N MET A 1 53.89 68.76 27.01
CA MET A 1 53.78 67.54 26.17
C MET A 1 52.47 66.83 26.51
N LYS A 2 51.41 66.98 25.70
CA LYS A 2 50.11 66.31 25.90
C LYS A 2 49.66 65.73 24.56
N LEU A 3 49.70 64.40 24.42
CA LEU A 3 49.17 63.67 23.26
C LEU A 3 47.62 63.63 23.33
N PRO A 4 46.87 63.72 22.20
CA PRO A 4 45.42 63.84 22.23
C PRO A 4 44.72 62.46 22.26
N VAL A 5 43.93 62.24 23.31
CA VAL A 5 43.11 61.05 23.61
C VAL A 5 41.95 60.79 22.60
N ARG A 6 41.81 61.62 21.56
CA ARG A 6 40.66 61.55 20.62
C ARG A 6 40.77 60.48 19.53
N LEU A 7 41.97 59.97 19.21
CA LEU A 7 42.13 58.98 18.12
C LEU A 7 41.77 57.53 18.53
N LEU A 8 41.83 57.20 19.83
CA LEU A 8 41.60 55.84 20.31
C LEU A 8 40.11 55.41 20.32
N ARG A 9 39.18 56.38 20.37
CA ARG A 9 37.73 56.11 20.42
C ARG A 9 37.11 55.76 19.06
N ILE A 10 37.69 56.22 17.95
CA ILE A 10 37.16 55.99 16.60
C ILE A 10 37.52 54.58 16.10
N VAL A 11 38.73 54.10 16.43
CA VAL A 11 39.15 52.73 16.08
C VAL A 11 38.38 51.67 16.87
N ALA A 12 38.13 51.92 18.17
CA ALA A 12 37.32 51.03 19.00
C ALA A 12 35.85 50.97 18.54
N GLY A 13 35.24 52.11 18.16
CA GLY A 13 33.87 52.15 17.64
C GLY A 13 33.70 51.46 16.29
N GLY A 14 34.67 51.59 15.39
CA GLY A 14 34.67 50.89 14.09
C GLY A 14 34.84 49.37 14.24
N MET A 15 35.68 48.92 15.18
CA MET A 15 35.89 47.49 15.44
C MET A 15 34.67 46.84 16.13
N PHE A 16 34.00 47.55 17.04
CA PHE A 16 32.72 47.09 17.63
C PHE A 16 31.57 47.08 16.61
N GLY A 17 31.51 48.06 15.69
CA GLY A 17 30.51 48.09 14.63
C GLY A 17 30.65 46.96 13.62
N VAL A 18 31.89 46.63 13.20
CA VAL A 18 32.17 45.52 12.28
C VAL A 18 31.91 44.16 12.95
N VAL A 19 32.27 43.98 14.23
CA VAL A 19 31.95 42.74 14.97
C VAL A 19 30.43 42.58 15.18
N ALA A 20 29.70 43.64 15.48
CA ALA A 20 28.24 43.59 15.62
C ALA A 20 27.51 43.31 14.28
N LEU A 21 27.98 43.87 13.16
CA LEU A 21 27.44 43.57 11.83
C LEU A 21 27.70 42.11 11.41
N THR A 22 28.91 41.58 11.64
CA THR A 22 29.26 40.20 11.31
C THR A 22 28.53 39.17 12.17
N ALA A 23 28.32 39.44 13.47
CA ALA A 23 27.51 38.61 14.36
C ALA A 23 26.02 38.59 13.93
N SER A 24 25.49 39.73 13.49
CA SER A 24 24.10 39.84 13.03
C SER A 24 23.86 39.11 11.70
N GLN A 25 24.83 39.15 10.77
CA GLN A 25 24.79 38.38 9.53
C GLN A 25 24.90 36.87 9.78
N SER A 26 25.73 36.46 10.73
CA SER A 26 25.88 35.05 11.11
C SER A 26 24.61 34.47 11.75
N ALA A 27 23.94 35.24 12.61
CA ALA A 27 22.66 34.85 13.21
C ALA A 27 21.51 34.74 12.18
N LEU A 28 21.46 35.65 11.21
CA LEU A 28 20.48 35.59 10.11
C LEU A 28 20.73 34.38 9.19
N ALA A 29 22.00 34.12 8.85
CA ALA A 29 22.38 32.95 8.06
C ALA A 29 22.02 31.64 8.78
N GLN A 30 22.26 31.55 10.09
CA GLN A 30 21.91 30.37 10.89
C GLN A 30 20.39 30.19 11.04
N ALA A 31 19.63 31.28 11.22
CA ALA A 31 18.16 31.22 11.25
C ALA A 31 17.58 30.77 9.89
N GLN A 32 18.16 31.22 8.78
CA GLN A 32 17.76 30.80 7.44
C GLN A 32 18.14 29.34 7.15
N ALA A 33 19.34 28.91 7.57
CA ALA A 33 19.76 27.50 7.51
C ALA A 33 18.82 26.60 8.33
N ASN A 34 18.41 27.03 9.53
CA ASN A 34 17.47 26.26 10.35
C ASN A 34 16.06 26.18 9.75
N ARG A 35 15.57 27.27 9.13
CA ARG A 35 14.27 27.26 8.43
C ARG A 35 14.29 26.35 7.20
N THR A 36 15.36 26.40 6.42
CA THR A 36 15.53 25.54 5.23
C THR A 36 15.67 24.07 5.61
N ALA A 37 16.45 23.76 6.66
CA ALA A 37 16.55 22.41 7.22
C ALA A 37 15.19 21.88 7.69
N ASN A 38 14.42 22.68 8.43
CA ASN A 38 13.07 22.30 8.88
C ASN A 38 12.12 22.06 7.69
N ALA A 39 12.12 22.96 6.70
CA ALA A 39 11.32 22.78 5.48
C ALA A 39 11.70 21.49 4.71
N SER A 40 13.00 21.17 4.61
CA SER A 40 13.46 19.93 3.97
C SER A 40 13.04 18.67 4.75
N GLN A 41 13.02 18.73 6.08
CA GLN A 41 12.55 17.64 6.92
C GLN A 41 11.05 17.42 6.76
N VAL A 42 10.26 18.49 6.70
CA VAL A 42 8.81 18.43 6.47
C VAL A 42 8.50 17.85 5.09
N GLU A 43 9.21 18.26 4.04
CA GLU A 43 9.00 17.71 2.70
C GLU A 43 9.37 16.22 2.63
N ARG A 44 10.49 15.82 3.25
CA ARG A 44 10.84 14.40 3.41
C ARG A 44 9.76 13.64 4.18
N GLY A 45 9.24 14.24 5.25
CA GLY A 45 8.16 13.67 6.05
C GLY A 45 6.88 13.46 5.26
N LYS A 46 6.51 14.41 4.41
CA LYS A 46 5.39 14.30 3.48
C LYS A 46 5.59 13.14 2.51
N TYR A 47 6.76 13.06 1.88
CA TYR A 47 7.13 11.98 0.98
C TYR A 47 7.01 10.60 1.64
N LEU A 48 7.51 10.47 2.87
CA LEU A 48 7.46 9.21 3.63
C LEU A 48 6.05 8.90 4.15
N ALA A 49 5.26 9.90 4.53
CA ALA A 49 3.86 9.69 4.90
C ALA A 49 3.00 9.23 3.71
N GLN A 50 3.35 9.69 2.49
CA GLN A 50 2.79 9.16 1.24
C GLN A 50 3.26 7.72 1.01
N ALA A 51 4.57 7.44 1.13
CA ALA A 51 5.09 6.07 1.02
C ALA A 51 4.40 5.08 1.99
N GLY A 52 4.14 5.55 3.22
CA GLY A 52 3.44 4.83 4.29
C GLY A 52 1.94 4.69 4.08
N ASP A 53 1.39 5.29 3.03
CA ASP A 53 -0.04 5.32 2.75
C ASP A 53 -0.90 5.81 3.94
N CYS A 54 -0.37 6.75 4.74
CA CYS A 54 -1.02 7.19 5.97
C CYS A 54 -2.41 7.77 5.71
N ILE A 55 -2.61 8.38 4.54
CA ILE A 55 -3.87 9.03 4.16
C ILE A 55 -4.99 8.02 3.95
N ALA A 56 -4.71 6.83 3.42
CA ALA A 56 -5.71 5.82 3.12
C ALA A 56 -6.44 5.35 4.38
N CYS A 57 -5.74 5.25 5.52
CA CYS A 57 -6.36 4.87 6.78
C CYS A 57 -6.82 6.09 7.59
N HIS A 58 -6.03 7.16 7.67
CA HIS A 58 -6.31 8.26 8.60
C HIS A 58 -7.21 9.35 8.02
N THR A 59 -7.78 9.16 6.83
CA THR A 59 -8.68 10.14 6.19
C THR A 59 -9.97 9.48 5.72
N VAL A 60 -11.10 10.05 6.11
CA VAL A 60 -12.40 9.74 5.51
C VAL A 60 -12.56 10.59 4.24
N PRO A 61 -12.94 10.01 3.08
CA PRO A 61 -13.17 10.79 1.86
C PRO A 61 -14.11 11.99 2.10
N GLY A 62 -13.72 13.16 1.59
CA GLY A 62 -14.46 14.41 1.79
C GLY A 62 -14.29 15.07 3.17
N LYS A 63 -13.50 14.48 4.08
CA LYS A 63 -13.10 15.10 5.36
C LYS A 63 -11.68 15.66 5.27
N PRO A 64 -11.29 16.57 6.19
CA PRO A 64 -9.91 17.05 6.27
C PRO A 64 -8.90 15.90 6.35
N ILE A 65 -7.73 16.07 5.74
CA ILE A 65 -6.68 15.06 5.75
C ILE A 65 -6.32 14.67 7.19
N PHE A 66 -6.09 13.38 7.43
CA PHE A 66 -5.60 12.85 8.70
C PHE A 66 -6.53 13.03 9.90
N SER A 67 -7.77 13.48 9.71
CA SER A 67 -8.73 13.70 10.80
C SER A 67 -9.24 12.41 11.46
N GLY A 68 -8.88 11.23 10.94
CA GLY A 68 -9.24 9.93 11.50
C GLY A 68 -10.68 9.49 11.21
N ASN A 69 -11.13 8.52 12.00
CA ASN A 69 -12.45 7.89 12.01
C ASN A 69 -12.85 7.11 10.74
N ARG A 70 -11.92 6.81 9.84
CA ARG A 70 -12.18 5.83 8.77
C ARG A 70 -12.45 4.46 9.38
N ALA A 71 -13.57 3.85 9.00
CA ALA A 71 -13.89 2.49 9.36
C ALA A 71 -12.98 1.52 8.61
N LEU A 72 -12.47 0.52 9.32
CA LEU A 72 -11.65 -0.56 8.79
C LEU A 72 -12.31 -1.87 9.27
N PRO A 73 -13.22 -2.46 8.48
CA PRO A 73 -13.83 -3.72 8.88
C PRO A 73 -12.77 -4.82 8.92
N THR A 74 -12.90 -5.69 9.90
CA THR A 74 -12.11 -6.91 10.02
C THR A 74 -13.05 -8.06 10.37
N PRO A 75 -12.64 -9.33 10.19
CA PRO A 75 -13.41 -10.47 10.67
C PRO A 75 -13.71 -10.42 12.18
N PHE A 76 -12.97 -9.60 12.92
CA PHE A 76 -13.04 -9.47 14.38
C PHE A 76 -13.93 -8.29 14.85
N GLY A 77 -14.47 -7.52 13.91
CA GLY A 77 -15.21 -6.28 14.15
C GLY A 77 -14.59 -5.08 13.42
N THR A 78 -15.06 -3.89 13.71
CA THR A 78 -14.64 -2.67 13.00
C THR A 78 -13.62 -1.89 13.81
N LEU A 79 -12.46 -1.64 13.21
CA LEU A 79 -11.46 -0.71 13.74
C LEU A 79 -11.71 0.68 13.17
N TYR A 80 -11.25 1.71 13.87
CA TYR A 80 -11.37 3.11 13.44
C TYR A 80 -10.00 3.76 13.57
N ALA A 81 -9.48 4.32 12.47
CA ALA A 81 -8.17 4.99 12.50
C ALA A 81 -8.25 6.27 13.35
N PRO A 82 -7.26 6.56 14.21
CA PRO A 82 -7.26 7.78 15.01
C PRO A 82 -6.96 9.03 14.17
N ASN A 83 -7.34 10.20 14.67
CA ASN A 83 -6.90 11.50 14.21
C ASN A 83 -5.39 11.65 14.45
N ILE A 84 -4.61 11.94 13.40
CA ILE A 84 -3.16 12.14 13.49
C ILE A 84 -2.72 13.58 13.15
N THR A 85 -3.67 14.52 13.10
CA THR A 85 -3.38 15.96 12.96
C THR A 85 -2.72 16.52 14.22
N PRO A 86 -2.13 17.74 14.21
CA PRO A 86 -1.48 18.31 15.39
C PRO A 86 -2.43 18.83 16.47
N ASP A 87 -3.71 18.48 16.43
CA ASP A 87 -4.69 18.86 17.45
C ASP A 87 -4.26 18.35 18.84
N PRO A 88 -4.20 19.22 19.87
CA PRO A 88 -3.67 18.84 21.19
C PRO A 88 -4.61 17.98 22.02
N LYS A 89 -5.91 17.90 21.72
CA LYS A 89 -6.87 17.12 22.51
C LYS A 89 -7.10 15.73 21.91
N THR A 90 -7.21 15.67 20.58
CA THR A 90 -7.71 14.52 19.85
C THR A 90 -6.70 13.91 18.88
N GLY A 91 -5.64 14.64 18.54
CA GLY A 91 -4.58 14.20 17.63
C GLY A 91 -3.20 14.09 18.29
N LEU A 92 -2.16 14.33 17.48
CA LEU A 92 -0.74 14.22 17.87
C LEU A 92 -0.22 15.46 18.61
N GLY A 93 -1.07 16.41 18.99
CA GLY A 93 -0.61 17.72 19.43
C GLY A 93 0.22 17.77 20.72
N ARG A 94 0.07 16.74 21.56
CA ARG A 94 0.82 16.57 22.82
C ARG A 94 1.90 15.49 22.73
N TRP A 95 2.10 14.91 21.57
CA TRP A 95 3.11 13.88 21.35
C TRP A 95 4.48 14.53 21.15
N THR A 96 5.52 13.83 21.58
CA THR A 96 6.91 14.10 21.26
C THR A 96 7.37 13.20 20.11
N ALA A 97 8.45 13.60 19.42
CA ALA A 97 9.04 12.80 18.36
C ALA A 97 9.46 11.39 18.87
N THR A 98 9.98 11.31 20.09
CA THR A 98 10.34 10.03 20.73
C THR A 98 9.12 9.16 21.02
N GLU A 99 8.01 9.72 21.53
CA GLU A 99 6.77 8.95 21.73
C GLU A 99 6.19 8.45 20.39
N PHE A 100 6.26 9.27 19.34
CA PHE A 100 5.83 8.86 17.99
C PHE A 100 6.70 7.74 17.42
N TYR A 101 8.03 7.87 17.52
CA TYR A 101 8.99 6.84 17.12
C TYR A 101 8.72 5.52 17.86
N ASN A 102 8.57 5.58 19.19
CA ASN A 102 8.26 4.40 20.01
C ASN A 102 6.93 3.76 19.61
N MET A 103 5.91 4.54 19.27
CA MET A 103 4.63 3.99 18.79
C MET A 103 4.79 3.28 17.46
N MET A 104 5.50 3.88 16.49
CA MET A 104 5.77 3.23 15.20
C MET A 104 6.60 1.95 15.37
N HIS A 105 7.57 1.96 16.27
CA HIS A 105 8.50 0.85 16.47
C HIS A 105 7.96 -0.28 17.31
N THR A 106 7.18 0.05 18.33
CA THR A 106 6.75 -0.92 19.33
C THR A 106 5.26 -1.16 19.29
N GLY A 107 4.46 -0.38 18.57
CA GLY A 107 3.00 -0.49 18.60
C GLY A 107 2.40 -0.20 19.99
N ARG A 108 3.02 0.71 20.75
CA ARG A 108 2.54 1.19 22.05
C ARG A 108 2.13 2.65 21.96
N GLY A 109 0.94 2.96 22.44
CA GLY A 109 0.43 4.32 22.56
C GLY A 109 1.20 5.10 23.62
N ARG A 110 0.97 6.42 23.64
CA ARG A 110 1.60 7.33 24.61
C ARG A 110 1.32 6.97 26.07
N ASP A 111 0.17 6.38 26.35
CA ASP A 111 -0.27 5.89 27.66
C ASP A 111 0.15 4.44 27.94
N GLY A 112 0.93 3.82 27.05
CA GLY A 112 1.33 2.41 27.13
C GLY A 112 0.32 1.42 26.57
N THR A 113 -0.84 1.89 26.08
CA THR A 113 -1.87 1.02 25.48
C THR A 113 -1.31 0.29 24.25
N LEU A 114 -1.54 -1.01 24.16
CA LEU A 114 -1.16 -1.80 22.97
C LEU A 114 -2.06 -1.47 21.79
N LEU A 115 -1.45 -1.17 20.65
CA LEU A 115 -2.15 -0.95 19.38
C LEU A 115 -2.54 -2.29 18.75
N TYR A 116 -3.68 -2.29 18.07
CA TYR A 116 -4.08 -3.42 17.23
C TYR A 116 -3.18 -3.49 15.99
N PRO A 117 -2.82 -4.69 15.49
CA PRO A 117 -1.92 -4.87 14.35
C PRO A 117 -2.40 -4.28 13.02
N ALA A 118 -3.65 -3.81 12.94
CA ALA A 118 -4.12 -3.05 11.79
C ALA A 118 -3.36 -1.73 11.60
N MET A 119 -2.82 -1.16 12.67
CA MET A 119 -1.70 -0.21 12.53
C MET A 119 -0.45 -1.03 12.27
N PRO A 120 0.23 -0.91 11.12
CA PRO A 120 1.28 -1.84 10.68
C PRO A 120 2.62 -1.58 11.39
N PHE A 121 2.62 -1.50 12.72
CA PHE A 121 3.83 -1.31 13.53
C PHE A 121 4.84 -2.46 13.35
N ALA A 122 4.38 -3.66 12.98
CA ALA A 122 5.26 -4.79 12.65
C ALA A 122 6.11 -4.53 11.40
N ASN A 123 5.65 -3.64 10.51
CA ASN A 123 6.40 -3.17 9.36
C ASN A 123 7.12 -1.85 9.68
N TYR A 124 6.44 -0.90 10.31
CA TYR A 124 7.01 0.42 10.62
C TYR A 124 8.16 0.40 11.62
N THR A 125 8.32 -0.69 12.37
CA THR A 125 9.54 -0.93 13.16
C THR A 125 10.82 -0.93 12.32
N LYS A 126 10.73 -1.09 11.00
CA LYS A 126 11.87 -1.02 10.07
C LYS A 126 12.31 0.41 9.75
N VAL A 127 11.48 1.41 10.02
CA VAL A 127 11.70 2.82 9.63
C VAL A 127 12.80 3.42 10.50
N THR A 128 13.76 4.15 9.92
CA THR A 128 14.82 4.75 10.74
C THR A 128 14.29 5.85 11.64
N ARG A 129 15.02 6.16 12.72
CA ARG A 129 14.69 7.30 13.58
C ARG A 129 14.52 8.61 12.82
N GLU A 130 15.42 8.91 11.88
CA GLU A 130 15.39 10.15 11.10
C GLU A 130 14.13 10.23 10.23
N ASP A 131 13.74 9.12 9.61
CA ASP A 131 12.54 9.03 8.77
C ASP A 131 11.26 9.14 9.60
N SER A 132 11.23 8.53 10.78
CA SER A 132 10.13 8.69 11.75
C SER A 132 9.99 10.15 12.21
N ASP A 133 11.09 10.80 12.56
CA ASP A 133 11.09 12.20 12.99
C ASP A 133 10.66 13.14 11.85
N ALA A 134 11.04 12.84 10.61
CA ALA A 134 10.56 13.56 9.42
C ALA A 134 9.04 13.42 9.24
N ILE A 135 8.50 12.20 9.30
CA ILE A 135 7.04 11.96 9.24
C ILE A 135 6.35 12.74 10.34
N PHE A 136 6.85 12.68 11.57
CA PHE A 136 6.28 13.43 12.69
C PHE A 136 6.30 14.94 12.45
N ALA A 137 7.39 15.50 11.94
CA ALA A 137 7.49 16.92 11.58
C ALA A 137 6.44 17.32 10.53
N TYR A 138 6.21 16.49 9.52
CA TYR A 138 5.15 16.71 8.53
C TYR A 138 3.77 16.67 9.16
N LEU A 139 3.44 15.64 9.94
CA LEU A 139 2.16 15.56 10.65
C LEU A 139 1.95 16.71 11.64
N ARG A 140 3.02 17.34 12.15
CA ARG A 140 2.94 18.54 12.98
C ARG A 140 2.68 19.82 12.18
N SER A 141 2.92 19.81 10.87
CA SER A 141 2.76 20.94 9.96
C SER A 141 1.38 21.05 9.31
N VAL A 142 0.60 19.95 9.28
CA VAL A 142 -0.75 19.98 8.67
C VAL A 142 -1.74 20.78 9.54
N PRO A 143 -2.85 21.28 8.97
CA PRO A 143 -3.87 21.96 9.77
C PRO A 143 -4.42 21.07 10.91
N PRO A 144 -4.50 21.57 12.16
CA PRO A 144 -5.10 20.81 13.26
C PRO A 144 -6.61 20.67 13.05
N VAL A 145 -7.14 19.49 13.34
CA VAL A 145 -8.57 19.21 13.27
C VAL A 145 -9.02 18.62 14.60
N ALA A 146 -9.93 19.32 15.28
CA ALA A 146 -10.55 18.80 16.50
C ALA A 146 -11.60 17.74 16.14
N GLN A 147 -11.20 16.47 16.15
CA GLN A 147 -12.06 15.34 15.80
C GLN A 147 -11.83 14.22 16.83
N GLU A 148 -12.83 13.98 17.68
CA GLU A 148 -12.76 12.91 18.67
C GLU A 148 -12.68 11.54 17.99
N ASN A 149 -11.79 10.69 18.50
CA ASN A 149 -11.56 9.34 17.99
C ASN A 149 -12.71 8.42 18.39
N ARG A 150 -13.28 7.71 17.41
CA ARG A 150 -14.31 6.70 17.65
C ARG A 150 -13.69 5.45 18.29
N PRO A 151 -14.28 4.90 19.36
CA PRO A 151 -13.84 3.62 19.91
C PRO A 151 -14.05 2.49 18.89
N HIS A 152 -13.19 1.48 18.93
CA HIS A 152 -13.33 0.30 18.08
C HIS A 152 -14.56 -0.53 18.47
N GLU A 153 -15.18 -1.16 17.47
CA GLU A 153 -16.35 -2.03 17.61
C GLU A 153 -15.91 -3.47 17.38
N LEU A 154 -15.03 -3.95 18.25
CA LEU A 154 -14.52 -5.31 18.23
C LEU A 154 -15.42 -6.25 19.04
N ARG A 155 -15.58 -7.47 18.53
CA ARG A 155 -16.35 -8.52 19.21
C ARG A 155 -15.48 -9.18 20.27
N PHE A 156 -16.08 -9.63 21.37
CA PHE A 156 -15.38 -10.49 22.32
C PHE A 156 -14.92 -11.79 21.62
N PRO A 157 -13.69 -12.29 21.86
CA PRO A 157 -12.70 -11.81 22.85
C PRO A 157 -11.72 -10.75 22.31
N TYR A 158 -11.81 -10.36 21.04
CA TYR A 158 -10.86 -9.46 20.36
C TYR A 158 -10.86 -8.02 20.89
N ASN A 159 -11.88 -7.61 21.61
CA ASN A 159 -11.91 -6.33 22.32
C ASN A 159 -10.99 -6.28 23.56
N ASN A 160 -10.47 -7.43 24.02
CA ASN A 160 -9.55 -7.51 25.15
C ASN A 160 -8.10 -7.29 24.71
N ARG A 161 -7.57 -6.09 24.96
CA ARG A 161 -6.19 -5.70 24.59
C ARG A 161 -5.10 -6.55 25.23
N SER A 162 -5.34 -7.21 26.35
CA SER A 162 -4.32 -8.06 26.99
C SER A 162 -3.94 -9.27 26.12
N LEU A 163 -4.84 -9.72 25.25
CA LEU A 163 -4.56 -10.80 24.29
C LEU A 163 -3.48 -10.41 23.26
N LEU A 164 -3.26 -9.11 23.05
CA LEU A 164 -2.20 -8.62 22.17
C LEU A 164 -0.81 -8.95 22.71
N ILE A 165 -0.64 -9.17 24.03
CA ILE A 165 0.66 -9.59 24.59
C ILE A 165 1.08 -10.94 24.00
N GLY A 166 0.16 -11.90 23.96
CA GLY A 166 0.39 -13.21 23.35
C GLY A 166 0.60 -13.11 21.84
N TRP A 167 -0.25 -12.35 21.14
CA TRP A 167 -0.14 -12.14 19.69
C TRP A 167 1.24 -11.59 19.30
N ARG A 168 1.72 -10.57 20.02
CA ARG A 168 3.01 -9.92 19.73
C ARG A 168 4.19 -10.86 19.95
N THR A 169 4.11 -11.75 20.95
CA THR A 169 5.15 -12.76 21.19
C THR A 169 5.30 -13.73 20.01
N LEU A 170 4.23 -13.94 19.24
CA LEU A 170 4.22 -14.87 18.11
C LEU A 170 4.54 -14.21 16.77
N TYR A 171 4.14 -12.95 16.57
CA TYR A 171 4.09 -12.32 15.25
C TYR A 171 4.82 -10.98 15.13
N PHE A 172 5.48 -10.50 16.19
CA PHE A 172 6.15 -9.21 16.17
C PHE A 172 7.61 -9.32 16.61
N GLN A 173 8.51 -8.89 15.73
CA GLN A 173 9.91 -8.69 16.03
C GLN A 173 10.26 -7.21 15.81
N GLU A 174 10.68 -6.56 16.88
CA GLU A 174 11.10 -5.16 16.85
C GLU A 174 12.48 -5.02 16.20
N GLY A 175 12.67 -3.96 15.42
CA GLY A 175 13.98 -3.52 14.98
C GLY A 175 13.98 -2.87 13.61
N GLU A 176 14.78 -1.80 13.51
CA GLU A 176 15.03 -1.05 12.27
C GLU A 176 15.56 -1.96 11.16
N TYR A 177 15.39 -1.51 9.91
CA TYR A 177 15.96 -2.23 8.77
C TYR A 177 17.49 -2.22 8.83
N VAL A 178 18.08 -3.40 8.72
CA VAL A 178 19.54 -3.57 8.65
C VAL A 178 19.91 -3.94 7.21
N PRO A 179 20.70 -3.11 6.50
CA PRO A 179 21.10 -3.42 5.14
C PRO A 179 21.88 -4.74 5.02
N ASP A 180 21.49 -5.56 4.05
CA ASP A 180 22.22 -6.75 3.66
C ASP A 180 23.47 -6.34 2.87
N LYS A 181 24.65 -6.60 3.46
CA LYS A 181 25.95 -6.25 2.88
C LYS A 181 26.28 -7.02 1.59
N SER A 182 25.58 -8.13 1.31
CA SER A 182 25.73 -8.91 0.08
C SER A 182 24.92 -8.33 -1.09
N LYS A 183 24.05 -7.35 -0.83
CA LYS A 183 23.15 -6.75 -1.82
C LYS A 183 23.55 -5.33 -2.17
N SER A 184 23.09 -4.85 -3.33
CA SER A 184 23.34 -3.48 -3.77
C SER A 184 22.63 -2.45 -2.89
N VAL A 185 23.06 -1.19 -2.97
CA VAL A 185 22.39 -0.07 -2.30
C VAL A 185 20.94 0.08 -2.79
N GLU A 186 20.73 -0.05 -4.10
CA GLU A 186 19.39 0.00 -4.73
C GLU A 186 18.48 -1.12 -4.19
N TRP A 187 18.99 -2.35 -4.10
CA TRP A 187 18.22 -3.46 -3.56
C TRP A 187 17.82 -3.22 -2.10
N ASN A 188 18.76 -2.76 -1.26
CA ASN A 188 18.50 -2.45 0.14
C ASN A 188 17.49 -1.31 0.31
N ARG A 189 17.52 -0.31 -0.58
CA ARG A 189 16.53 0.77 -0.60
C ARG A 189 15.13 0.22 -0.91
N GLY A 190 15.02 -0.67 -1.89
CA GLY A 190 13.77 -1.34 -2.23
C GLY A 190 13.22 -2.18 -1.08
N ALA A 191 14.08 -2.98 -0.46
CA ALA A 191 13.74 -3.79 0.70
C ALA A 191 13.24 -2.94 1.87
N TYR A 192 13.93 -1.84 2.19
CA TYR A 192 13.51 -0.89 3.24
C TYR A 192 12.10 -0.34 2.98
N LEU A 193 11.81 0.09 1.75
CA LEU A 193 10.51 0.65 1.41
C LEU A 193 9.41 -0.42 1.40
N VAL A 194 9.65 -1.58 0.81
CA VAL A 194 8.66 -2.67 0.70
C VAL A 194 8.34 -3.30 2.05
N GLN A 195 9.36 -3.54 2.90
CA GLN A 195 9.18 -4.17 4.21
C GLN A 195 8.76 -3.17 5.29
N GLY A 196 9.16 -1.90 5.16
CA GLY A 196 8.84 -0.81 6.07
C GLY A 196 7.54 -0.09 5.71
N LEU A 197 7.66 1.15 5.24
CA LEU A 197 6.51 2.03 5.01
C LEU A 197 5.51 1.49 3.97
N GLY A 198 5.97 0.81 2.92
CA GLY A 198 5.09 0.21 1.93
C GLY A 198 4.34 -1.02 2.44
N HIS A 199 4.75 -1.59 3.59
CA HIS A 199 4.11 -2.70 4.33
C HIS A 199 3.53 -3.82 3.46
N CYS A 200 4.16 -4.13 2.31
CA CYS A 200 3.53 -4.94 1.27
C CYS A 200 3.20 -6.36 1.76
N SER A 201 3.97 -6.86 2.74
CA SER A 201 3.73 -8.14 3.39
C SER A 201 2.40 -8.20 4.15
N MET A 202 1.80 -7.07 4.53
CA MET A 202 0.55 -7.02 5.29
C MET A 202 -0.62 -7.60 4.47
N CYS A 203 -0.66 -7.33 3.17
CA CYS A 203 -1.67 -7.88 2.26
C CYS A 203 -1.16 -9.14 1.53
N HIS A 204 0.11 -9.14 1.11
CA HIS A 204 0.68 -10.24 0.33
C HIS A 204 1.21 -11.40 1.17
N THR A 205 0.84 -11.53 2.44
CA THR A 205 1.18 -12.69 3.29
C THR A 205 -0.10 -13.28 3.86
N PRO A 206 -0.26 -14.61 3.87
CA PRO A 206 -1.48 -15.20 4.39
C PRO A 206 -1.63 -14.91 5.89
N ILE A 207 -2.80 -14.39 6.24
CA ILE A 207 -3.20 -14.08 7.62
C ILE A 207 -3.93 -15.30 8.18
N ASN A 208 -3.51 -15.78 9.35
CA ASN A 208 -4.13 -16.91 10.02
C ASN A 208 -5.36 -16.50 10.86
N ALA A 209 -6.03 -17.48 11.47
CA ALA A 209 -7.23 -17.24 12.28
C ALA A 209 -7.01 -16.32 13.50
N LEU A 210 -5.76 -16.15 13.95
CA LEU A 210 -5.39 -15.22 15.03
C LEU A 210 -5.10 -13.80 14.52
N GLY A 211 -5.28 -13.53 13.23
CA GLY A 211 -4.97 -12.25 12.61
C GLY A 211 -3.46 -11.99 12.46
N GLY A 212 -2.62 -13.02 12.61
CA GLY A 212 -1.17 -12.93 12.46
C GLY A 212 -0.67 -13.42 11.10
N SER A 213 0.39 -12.81 10.59
CA SER A 213 1.14 -13.28 9.43
C SER A 213 2.39 -14.07 9.87
N SER A 214 2.80 -15.06 9.07
CA SER A 214 3.99 -15.87 9.36
C SER A 214 5.14 -15.47 8.44
N GLU A 215 6.33 -15.23 9.01
CA GLU A 215 7.55 -14.95 8.24
C GLU A 215 7.89 -16.08 7.25
N ALA A 216 7.67 -17.34 7.65
CA ALA A 216 7.88 -18.50 6.79
C ALA A 216 7.00 -18.47 5.52
N LYS A 217 5.88 -17.76 5.57
CA LYS A 217 4.95 -17.57 4.45
C LYS A 217 4.98 -16.16 3.87
N ALA A 218 5.97 -15.34 4.22
CA ALA A 218 6.08 -13.96 3.74
C ALA A 218 5.94 -13.91 2.21
N PHE A 219 5.08 -13.00 1.73
CA PHE A 219 4.85 -12.75 0.31
C PHE A 219 4.18 -13.90 -0.47
N GLN A 220 3.56 -14.88 0.21
CA GLN A 220 2.85 -16.00 -0.44
C GLN A 220 1.39 -15.69 -0.81
N GLY A 221 0.95 -14.44 -0.68
CA GLY A 221 -0.41 -14.02 -1.03
C GLY A 221 -1.47 -14.48 -0.02
N GLY A 222 -2.70 -14.03 -0.23
CA GLY A 222 -3.81 -14.35 0.65
C GLY A 222 -5.07 -13.57 0.31
N LEU A 223 -6.20 -14.08 0.81
CA LEU A 223 -7.44 -13.31 0.77
C LEU A 223 -7.34 -12.15 1.77
N ILE A 224 -7.61 -10.93 1.30
CA ILE A 224 -7.73 -9.75 2.15
C ILE A 224 -9.09 -9.82 2.86
N PRO A 225 -9.12 -10.06 4.18
CA PRO A 225 -10.37 -10.29 4.88
C PRO A 225 -11.28 -9.06 4.83
N MET A 226 -12.60 -9.28 4.75
CA MET A 226 -13.66 -8.26 4.62
C MET A 226 -13.66 -7.42 3.35
N GLN A 227 -12.50 -7.20 2.74
CA GLN A 227 -12.42 -6.52 1.44
C GLN A 227 -12.78 -7.44 0.29
N ASN A 228 -12.79 -8.77 0.48
CA ASN A 228 -13.12 -9.77 -0.56
C ASN A 228 -12.28 -9.62 -1.83
N TRP A 229 -11.01 -9.24 -1.67
CA TRP A 229 -10.01 -9.19 -2.74
C TRP A 229 -8.92 -10.19 -2.43
N TYR A 230 -8.32 -10.76 -3.46
CA TYR A 230 -7.17 -11.64 -3.31
C TYR A 230 -5.88 -10.86 -3.60
N ALA A 231 -4.99 -10.78 -2.62
CA ALA A 231 -3.63 -10.29 -2.80
C ALA A 231 -2.77 -11.46 -3.30
N PRO A 232 -2.29 -11.42 -4.55
CA PRO A 232 -1.56 -12.55 -5.12
C PRO A 232 -0.20 -12.77 -4.46
N SER A 233 0.32 -13.97 -4.53
CA SER A 233 1.69 -14.29 -4.12
C SER A 233 2.69 -13.51 -4.97
N LEU A 234 3.61 -12.79 -4.30
CA LEU A 234 4.74 -12.13 -4.95
C LEU A 234 5.97 -13.05 -5.04
N THR A 235 5.85 -14.28 -4.54
CA THR A 235 6.89 -15.32 -4.55
C THR A 235 6.52 -16.51 -5.43
N SER A 236 5.50 -16.39 -6.27
CA SER A 236 5.07 -17.45 -7.19
C SER A 236 4.85 -16.84 -8.57
N ASN A 237 5.70 -17.19 -9.54
CA ASN A 237 5.57 -16.66 -10.91
C ASN A 237 4.27 -17.09 -11.60
N ARG A 238 3.54 -18.09 -11.06
CA ARG A 238 2.16 -18.44 -11.49
C ARG A 238 1.10 -17.43 -11.06
N GLU A 239 1.37 -16.62 -10.05
CA GLU A 239 0.45 -15.61 -9.56
C GLU A 239 0.94 -14.20 -9.89
N ALA A 240 1.58 -13.52 -8.94
CA ALA A 240 2.17 -12.19 -9.15
C ALA A 240 3.66 -12.16 -8.79
N GLY A 241 4.34 -13.32 -8.83
CA GLY A 241 5.79 -13.39 -8.82
C GLY A 241 6.34 -12.60 -10.01
N LEU A 242 7.30 -11.73 -9.71
CA LEU A 242 7.81 -10.74 -10.67
C LEU A 242 9.18 -11.14 -11.23
N GLY A 243 9.63 -12.38 -11.00
CA GLY A 243 10.96 -12.86 -11.39
C GLY A 243 11.22 -12.70 -12.89
N GLU A 244 10.21 -13.00 -13.72
CA GLU A 244 10.28 -12.91 -15.18
C GLU A 244 9.78 -11.58 -15.76
N TRP A 245 9.40 -10.61 -14.93
CA TRP A 245 8.91 -9.31 -15.40
C TRP A 245 10.05 -8.34 -15.67
N GLU A 246 9.92 -7.51 -16.69
CA GLU A 246 10.83 -6.39 -16.88
C GLU A 246 10.66 -5.39 -15.72
N ILE A 247 11.76 -4.79 -15.26
CA ILE A 247 11.72 -3.79 -14.18
C ILE A 247 10.74 -2.67 -14.52
N LYS A 248 10.68 -2.27 -15.80
CA LYS A 248 9.74 -1.25 -16.27
C LYS A 248 8.28 -1.65 -16.07
N ASP A 249 7.90 -2.90 -16.36
CA ASP A 249 6.51 -3.34 -16.18
C ASP A 249 6.12 -3.32 -14.70
N ILE A 250 7.04 -3.66 -13.80
CA ILE A 250 6.82 -3.58 -12.35
C ILE A 250 6.66 -2.12 -11.91
N MET A 251 7.53 -1.23 -12.37
CA MET A 251 7.45 0.20 -12.06
C MET A 251 6.14 0.81 -12.56
N ASP A 252 5.73 0.48 -13.79
CA ASP A 252 4.49 0.97 -14.38
C ASP A 252 3.27 0.42 -13.60
N LEU A 253 3.27 -0.86 -13.24
CA LEU A 253 2.21 -1.42 -12.39
C LEU A 253 2.08 -0.70 -11.04
N LEU A 254 3.21 -0.41 -10.37
CA LEU A 254 3.23 0.21 -9.05
C LEU A 254 2.90 1.71 -9.06
N GLN A 255 3.37 2.47 -10.05
CA GLN A 255 3.30 3.94 -10.04
C GLN A 255 2.27 4.51 -11.01
N VAL A 256 2.00 3.81 -12.12
CA VAL A 256 1.02 4.17 -13.14
C VAL A 256 -0.32 3.46 -12.90
N GLY A 257 -0.28 2.27 -12.30
CA GLY A 257 -1.42 1.39 -12.05
C GLY A 257 -1.72 0.42 -13.21
N VAL A 258 -0.96 0.51 -14.30
CA VAL A 258 -1.14 -0.27 -15.53
C VAL A 258 0.23 -0.55 -16.13
N SER A 259 0.44 -1.78 -16.59
CA SER A 259 1.61 -2.23 -17.35
C SER A 259 1.17 -3.05 -18.55
N HIS A 260 2.10 -3.49 -19.40
CA HIS A 260 1.76 -4.41 -20.50
C HIS A 260 1.32 -5.80 -20.01
N ARG A 261 1.64 -6.16 -18.76
CA ARG A 261 1.41 -7.48 -18.19
C ARG A 261 0.23 -7.54 -17.23
N GLY A 262 -0.18 -6.40 -16.68
CA GLY A 262 -1.22 -6.37 -15.65
C GLY A 262 -1.64 -4.98 -15.24
N VAL A 263 -2.73 -4.93 -14.48
CA VAL A 263 -3.41 -3.72 -14.04
C VAL A 263 -3.80 -3.89 -12.58
N VAL A 264 -3.65 -2.84 -11.78
CA VAL A 264 -4.10 -2.87 -10.37
C VAL A 264 -5.57 -2.45 -10.28
N TYR A 265 -6.31 -3.14 -9.41
CA TYR A 265 -7.71 -2.86 -9.09
C TYR A 265 -7.94 -2.98 -7.59
N GLY A 266 -9.10 -2.49 -7.13
CA GLY A 266 -9.52 -2.60 -5.73
C GLY A 266 -8.50 -1.98 -4.76
N PRO A 267 -8.12 -2.66 -3.66
CA PRO A 267 -7.21 -2.13 -2.66
C PRO A 267 -5.84 -1.73 -3.21
N MET A 268 -5.32 -2.46 -4.21
CA MET A 268 -4.03 -2.13 -4.81
C MET A 268 -4.10 -0.86 -5.69
N ALA A 269 -5.28 -0.56 -6.25
CA ALA A 269 -5.52 0.73 -6.91
C ALA A 269 -5.54 1.89 -5.91
N GLU A 270 -6.11 1.71 -4.71
CA GLU A 270 -6.04 2.71 -3.64
C GLU A 270 -4.59 2.96 -3.19
N VAL A 271 -3.79 1.90 -2.99
CA VAL A 271 -2.36 2.01 -2.63
C VAL A 271 -1.60 2.79 -3.71
N THR A 272 -1.84 2.48 -4.97
CA THR A 272 -1.20 3.20 -6.08
C THR A 272 -1.62 4.68 -6.11
N TYR A 273 -2.92 4.94 -5.90
CA TYR A 273 -3.49 6.27 -5.93
C TYR A 273 -3.02 7.15 -4.76
N ASN A 274 -3.03 6.62 -3.54
CA ASN A 274 -2.74 7.40 -2.33
C ASN A 274 -1.25 7.43 -1.96
N SER A 275 -0.47 6.44 -2.41
CA SER A 275 0.94 6.25 -2.03
C SER A 275 1.88 6.21 -3.23
N LEU A 276 1.92 5.09 -3.96
CA LEU A 276 3.06 4.77 -4.82
C LEU A 276 3.26 5.73 -5.99
N GLN A 277 2.17 6.31 -6.54
CA GLN A 277 2.28 7.32 -7.60
C GLN A 277 3.05 8.58 -7.18
N HIS A 278 3.21 8.80 -5.87
CA HIS A 278 3.90 9.96 -5.29
C HIS A 278 5.40 9.75 -5.12
N LEU A 279 5.85 8.49 -5.15
CA LEU A 279 7.26 8.15 -5.00
C LEU A 279 8.08 8.58 -6.22
N SER A 280 9.38 8.78 -5.98
CA SER A 280 10.34 9.03 -7.04
C SER A 280 10.56 7.77 -7.88
N ASP A 281 10.93 7.95 -9.15
CA ASP A 281 11.17 6.84 -10.07
C ASP A 281 12.31 5.94 -9.57
N ASP A 282 13.33 6.51 -8.91
CA ASP A 282 14.44 5.76 -8.31
C ASP A 282 13.96 4.85 -7.17
N ASP A 283 13.06 5.33 -6.30
CA ASP A 283 12.53 4.53 -5.20
C ASP A 283 11.57 3.44 -5.71
N VAL A 284 10.71 3.75 -6.69
CA VAL A 284 9.84 2.73 -7.31
C VAL A 284 10.69 1.68 -8.04
N ARG A 285 11.76 2.10 -8.72
CA ARG A 285 12.72 1.18 -9.35
C ARG A 285 13.42 0.31 -8.31
N ALA A 286 13.87 0.87 -7.20
CA ALA A 286 14.47 0.12 -6.10
C ALA A 286 13.49 -0.93 -5.54
N MET A 287 12.23 -0.55 -5.31
CA MET A 287 11.16 -1.48 -4.92
C MET A 287 10.98 -2.59 -5.97
N ALA A 288 10.96 -2.26 -7.25
CA ALA A 288 10.86 -3.24 -8.34
C ALA A 288 12.05 -4.22 -8.35
N VAL A 289 13.28 -3.73 -8.15
CA VAL A 289 14.49 -4.57 -8.05
C VAL A 289 14.40 -5.54 -6.87
N TYR A 290 13.93 -5.08 -5.71
CA TYR A 290 13.72 -5.94 -4.55
C TYR A 290 12.63 -6.99 -4.82
N LEU A 291 11.46 -6.58 -5.30
CA LEU A 291 10.33 -7.48 -5.53
C LEU A 291 10.64 -8.53 -6.61
N LYS A 292 11.31 -8.16 -7.71
CA LYS A 292 11.78 -9.10 -8.75
C LYS A 292 12.74 -10.16 -8.20
N SER A 293 13.49 -9.82 -7.14
CA SER A 293 14.48 -10.72 -6.54
C SER A 293 13.91 -11.72 -5.52
N LEU A 294 12.62 -11.59 -5.18
CA LEU A 294 11.98 -12.51 -4.24
C LEU A 294 12.09 -13.96 -4.78
N PRO A 295 12.43 -14.93 -3.93
CA PRO A 295 12.62 -16.30 -4.38
C PRO A 295 11.31 -16.87 -4.91
N ASP A 296 11.39 -17.54 -6.06
CA ASP A 296 10.26 -18.30 -6.57
C ASP A 296 10.07 -19.55 -5.72
N ARG A 297 8.94 -19.61 -5.03
CA ARG A 297 8.50 -20.68 -4.15
C ARG A 297 7.31 -21.39 -4.79
N GLU A 298 7.41 -21.69 -6.09
CA GLU A 298 6.39 -22.42 -6.82
C GLU A 298 5.93 -23.65 -6.01
N THR A 299 4.62 -23.75 -5.80
CA THR A 299 4.02 -25.03 -5.44
C THR A 299 3.70 -25.75 -6.74
N SER A 300 4.42 -26.82 -7.03
CA SER A 300 4.20 -27.64 -8.22
C SER A 300 2.80 -28.26 -8.16
N MET A 301 1.82 -27.65 -8.80
CA MET A 301 0.52 -28.27 -9.07
C MET A 301 0.37 -28.53 -10.57
N PRO A 302 -0.18 -29.68 -10.98
CA PRO A 302 -0.40 -29.97 -12.39
C PRO A 302 -1.32 -28.91 -13.04
N PRO A 303 -1.20 -28.67 -14.36
CA PRO A 303 -2.09 -27.74 -15.07
C PRO A 303 -3.54 -28.11 -14.82
N ASN A 304 -4.39 -27.15 -14.42
CA ASN A 304 -5.81 -27.44 -14.33
C ASN A 304 -6.36 -27.54 -15.74
N GLN A 305 -6.95 -28.69 -16.05
CA GLN A 305 -7.74 -28.88 -17.26
C GLN A 305 -9.20 -28.95 -16.85
N LEU A 306 -10.08 -28.32 -17.64
CA LEU A 306 -11.50 -28.60 -17.55
C LEU A 306 -11.69 -30.12 -17.71
N PRO A 307 -12.36 -30.81 -16.76
CA PRO A 307 -12.73 -32.21 -16.94
C PRO A 307 -13.45 -32.37 -18.28
N ASN A 308 -13.24 -33.42 -19.05
CA ASN A 308 -13.97 -33.64 -20.30
C ASN A 308 -15.34 -34.29 -20.02
N THR A 309 -16.28 -33.53 -19.46
CA THR A 309 -17.66 -33.99 -19.16
C THR A 309 -18.67 -33.17 -19.96
N PRO A 310 -19.90 -33.68 -20.20
CA PRO A 310 -20.94 -32.91 -20.88
C PRO A 310 -21.22 -31.55 -20.22
N GLU A 311 -21.19 -31.50 -18.89
CA GLU A 311 -21.41 -30.28 -18.12
C GLU A 311 -20.30 -29.25 -18.33
N SER A 312 -19.04 -29.68 -18.37
CA SER A 312 -17.92 -28.76 -18.60
C SER A 312 -17.92 -28.20 -20.03
N VAL A 313 -18.30 -29.02 -21.02
CA VAL A 313 -18.48 -28.58 -22.41
C VAL A 313 -19.59 -27.53 -22.48
N GLN A 314 -20.71 -27.76 -21.77
CA GLN A 314 -21.80 -26.79 -21.70
C GLN A 314 -21.34 -25.47 -21.06
N VAL A 315 -20.70 -25.52 -19.89
CA VAL A 315 -20.17 -24.33 -19.20
C VAL A 315 -19.19 -23.55 -20.08
N PHE A 316 -18.28 -24.26 -20.76
CA PHE A 316 -17.33 -23.63 -21.68
C PHE A 316 -18.03 -22.96 -22.87
N SER A 317 -18.99 -23.64 -23.49
CA SER A 317 -19.77 -23.08 -24.62
C SER A 317 -20.59 -21.86 -24.23
N GLU A 318 -21.20 -21.88 -23.04
CA GLU A 318 -21.96 -20.78 -22.49
C GLU A 318 -21.05 -19.59 -22.15
N GLY A 319 -19.90 -19.86 -21.51
CA GLY A 319 -18.91 -18.83 -21.21
C GLY A 319 -18.38 -18.16 -22.46
N ARG A 320 -18.13 -18.93 -23.53
CA ARG A 320 -17.74 -18.41 -24.85
C ARG A 320 -18.83 -17.51 -25.43
N ARG A 321 -20.09 -17.93 -25.41
CA ARG A 321 -21.24 -17.16 -25.89
C ARG A 321 -21.32 -15.80 -25.19
N VAL A 322 -21.21 -15.79 -23.86
CA VAL A 322 -21.22 -14.55 -23.06
C VAL A 322 -20.00 -13.68 -23.40
N TYR A 323 -18.81 -14.27 -23.50
CA TYR A 323 -17.57 -13.57 -23.84
C TYR A 323 -17.66 -12.84 -25.19
N GLU A 324 -18.08 -13.55 -26.23
CA GLU A 324 -18.23 -12.99 -27.58
C GLU A 324 -19.25 -11.84 -27.60
N ALA A 325 -20.34 -11.96 -26.83
CA ALA A 325 -21.39 -10.95 -26.78
C ALA A 325 -21.03 -9.69 -25.96
N LYS A 326 -20.23 -9.82 -24.90
CA LYS A 326 -20.06 -8.77 -23.88
C LYS A 326 -18.62 -8.31 -23.67
N CYS A 327 -17.63 -9.17 -23.91
CA CYS A 327 -16.24 -8.93 -23.50
C CYS A 327 -15.31 -8.70 -24.69
N ALA A 328 -15.54 -9.40 -25.81
CA ALA A 328 -14.66 -9.42 -26.97
C ALA A 328 -14.49 -8.05 -27.66
N VAL A 329 -15.44 -7.13 -27.48
CA VAL A 329 -15.34 -5.75 -28.02
C VAL A 329 -14.14 -4.98 -27.47
N CYS A 330 -13.74 -5.23 -26.22
CA CYS A 330 -12.57 -4.61 -25.60
C CYS A 330 -11.38 -5.57 -25.51
N HIS A 331 -11.63 -6.85 -25.16
CA HIS A 331 -10.56 -7.82 -24.93
C HIS A 331 -10.17 -8.63 -26.18
N GLY A 332 -10.83 -8.40 -27.31
CA GLY A 332 -10.61 -9.12 -28.57
C GLY A 332 -11.14 -10.55 -28.56
N ALA A 333 -11.38 -11.13 -29.74
CA ALA A 333 -11.91 -12.50 -29.86
C ALA A 333 -10.98 -13.57 -29.23
N GLU A 334 -9.67 -13.31 -29.23
CA GLU A 334 -8.64 -14.21 -28.70
C GLU A 334 -8.13 -13.80 -27.32
N GLY A 335 -8.81 -12.88 -26.63
CA GLY A 335 -8.38 -12.43 -25.29
C GLY A 335 -7.06 -11.66 -25.27
N ARG A 336 -6.55 -11.19 -26.41
CA ARG A 336 -5.27 -10.46 -26.48
C ARG A 336 -5.33 -9.03 -25.95
N GLY A 337 -6.53 -8.48 -25.77
CA GLY A 337 -6.72 -7.11 -25.35
C GLY A 337 -6.14 -6.07 -26.33
N MET A 338 -6.00 -4.86 -25.83
CA MET A 338 -5.31 -3.75 -26.48
C MET A 338 -4.52 -2.99 -25.40
N PRO A 339 -3.35 -3.50 -25.00
CA PRO A 339 -2.54 -2.86 -23.98
C PRO A 339 -2.14 -1.43 -24.39
N PRO A 340 -2.01 -0.49 -23.44
CA PRO A 340 -2.24 -0.67 -22.00
C PRO A 340 -3.72 -0.53 -21.59
N HIS A 341 -4.61 -0.14 -22.51
CA HIS A 341 -5.99 0.25 -22.17
C HIS A 341 -6.89 -0.94 -21.81
N TYR A 342 -6.78 -2.04 -22.56
CA TYR A 342 -7.52 -3.27 -22.29
C TYR A 342 -6.51 -4.39 -22.06
N PRO A 343 -6.35 -4.88 -20.82
CA PRO A 343 -5.31 -5.87 -20.53
C PRO A 343 -5.57 -7.18 -21.27
N PRO A 344 -4.51 -7.93 -21.59
CA PRO A 344 -4.66 -9.28 -22.14
C PRO A 344 -5.31 -10.17 -21.09
N LEU A 345 -6.23 -11.03 -21.52
CA LEU A 345 -6.81 -12.09 -20.71
C LEU A 345 -6.18 -13.45 -21.03
N ALA A 346 -5.68 -13.62 -22.26
CA ALA A 346 -4.88 -14.77 -22.67
C ALA A 346 -3.46 -14.68 -22.08
N ASN A 347 -2.96 -15.80 -21.58
CA ASN A 347 -1.65 -15.94 -20.93
C ASN A 347 -1.40 -14.91 -19.82
N ASN A 348 -2.44 -14.56 -19.08
CA ASN A 348 -2.36 -13.59 -17.99
C ASN A 348 -2.41 -14.29 -16.64
N GLN A 349 -1.30 -14.23 -15.91
CA GLN A 349 -1.13 -14.89 -14.60
C GLN A 349 -2.21 -14.47 -13.59
N SER A 350 -2.65 -13.20 -13.62
CA SER A 350 -3.70 -12.69 -12.72
C SER A 350 -5.07 -13.33 -12.97
N ILE A 351 -5.29 -13.90 -14.15
CA ILE A 351 -6.48 -14.66 -14.49
C ILE A 351 -6.31 -16.11 -14.07
N GLU A 352 -5.11 -16.67 -14.17
CA GLU A 352 -4.83 -18.08 -13.95
C GLU A 352 -4.55 -18.46 -12.48
N MET A 353 -4.47 -17.46 -11.58
CA MET A 353 -4.25 -17.65 -10.15
C MET A 353 -5.20 -18.69 -9.54
N GLU A 354 -4.73 -19.36 -8.48
CA GLU A 354 -5.52 -20.36 -7.74
C GLU A 354 -6.88 -19.81 -7.29
N SER A 355 -6.89 -18.59 -6.74
CA SER A 355 -8.12 -17.88 -6.40
C SER A 355 -8.77 -17.23 -7.61
N ALA A 356 -10.06 -17.48 -7.83
CA ALA A 356 -10.87 -16.81 -8.84
C ALA A 356 -11.58 -15.53 -8.35
N VAL A 357 -11.31 -15.10 -7.10
CA VAL A 357 -12.01 -13.96 -6.50
C VAL A 357 -11.89 -12.69 -7.35
N ASN A 358 -10.67 -12.34 -7.76
CA ASN A 358 -10.42 -11.12 -8.52
C ASN A 358 -11.12 -11.11 -9.90
N PRO A 359 -11.00 -12.14 -10.76
CA PRO A 359 -11.70 -12.14 -12.05
C PRO A 359 -13.22 -12.17 -11.92
N ILE A 360 -13.78 -12.87 -10.92
CA ILE A 360 -15.23 -12.83 -10.65
C ILE A 360 -15.67 -11.40 -10.31
N ARG A 361 -14.93 -10.73 -9.42
CA ARG A 361 -15.26 -9.35 -9.04
C ARG A 361 -15.11 -8.38 -10.19
N MET A 362 -14.10 -8.54 -11.04
CA MET A 362 -13.97 -7.68 -12.21
C MET A 362 -15.16 -7.81 -13.15
N VAL A 363 -15.68 -9.03 -13.38
CA VAL A 363 -16.91 -9.22 -14.18
C VAL A 363 -18.12 -8.61 -13.47
N LEU A 364 -18.32 -8.88 -12.18
CA LEU A 364 -19.48 -8.37 -11.45
C LEU A 364 -19.48 -6.84 -11.35
N ASN A 365 -18.35 -6.27 -10.94
CA ASN A 365 -18.27 -4.90 -10.45
C ASN A 365 -17.60 -3.95 -11.44
N GLY A 366 -16.90 -4.46 -12.45
CA GLY A 366 -16.08 -3.65 -13.32
C GLY A 366 -15.07 -2.85 -12.51
N GLY A 367 -14.67 -1.69 -13.02
CA GLY A 367 -13.85 -0.74 -12.29
C GLY A 367 -12.82 -0.05 -13.15
N TYR A 368 -12.09 0.86 -12.54
CA TYR A 368 -11.04 1.64 -13.17
C TYR A 368 -9.71 1.35 -12.50
N PRO A 369 -8.61 1.27 -13.27
CA PRO A 369 -7.28 1.54 -12.73
C PRO A 369 -7.26 2.92 -12.04
N PRO A 370 -6.32 3.18 -11.14
CA PRO A 370 -6.23 4.48 -10.47
C PRO A 370 -5.85 5.58 -11.46
N GLY A 371 -6.52 6.74 -11.36
CA GLY A 371 -6.09 7.95 -12.06
C GLY A 371 -4.82 8.50 -11.42
N THR A 372 -3.67 8.32 -12.06
CA THR A 372 -2.37 8.74 -11.53
C THR A 372 -1.79 9.92 -12.28
N ARG A 373 -0.75 10.56 -11.73
CA ARG A 373 0.01 11.61 -12.45
C ARG A 373 0.55 11.15 -13.81
N LYS A 374 0.87 9.86 -13.95
CA LYS A 374 1.41 9.24 -15.16
C LYS A 374 0.33 8.56 -16.03
N ASN A 375 -0.90 8.43 -15.53
CA ASN A 375 -2.06 7.92 -16.27
C ASN A 375 -3.35 8.55 -15.70
N PRO A 376 -3.64 9.82 -16.04
CA PRO A 376 -4.70 10.58 -15.38
C PRO A 376 -6.11 10.19 -15.83
N MET A 377 -6.25 9.49 -16.96
CA MET A 377 -7.54 9.08 -17.54
C MET A 377 -7.50 7.61 -17.97
N PRO A 378 -7.47 6.66 -17.01
CA PRO A 378 -7.41 5.24 -17.32
C PRO A 378 -8.74 4.74 -17.91
N TYR A 379 -8.66 3.72 -18.77
CA TYR A 379 -9.83 3.03 -19.30
C TYR A 379 -10.42 2.07 -18.26
N GLY A 380 -11.74 2.07 -18.14
CA GLY A 380 -12.46 1.22 -17.21
C GLY A 380 -13.09 -0.02 -17.85
N MET A 381 -13.39 -1.00 -17.01
CA MET A 381 -14.22 -2.16 -17.35
C MET A 381 -15.66 -1.91 -16.86
N PRO A 382 -16.69 -2.13 -17.68
CA PRO A 382 -18.08 -1.98 -17.25
C PRO A 382 -18.49 -3.08 -16.24
N PRO A 383 -19.38 -2.78 -15.28
CA PRO A 383 -19.94 -3.79 -14.38
C PRO A 383 -21.01 -4.64 -15.07
N PHE A 384 -21.00 -5.95 -14.84
CA PHE A 384 -22.01 -6.86 -15.39
C PHE A 384 -22.92 -7.50 -14.34
N ALA A 385 -22.83 -7.10 -13.05
CA ALA A 385 -23.66 -7.68 -12.00
C ALA A 385 -25.17 -7.60 -12.31
N GLN A 386 -25.68 -6.52 -12.88
CA GLN A 386 -27.12 -6.43 -13.16
C GLN A 386 -27.54 -7.13 -14.47
N GLU A 387 -26.59 -7.50 -15.32
CA GLU A 387 -26.85 -8.05 -16.65
C GLU A 387 -26.66 -9.57 -16.74
N LEU A 388 -25.75 -10.13 -15.94
CA LEU A 388 -25.40 -11.55 -15.98
C LEU A 388 -25.88 -12.27 -14.72
N SER A 389 -26.50 -13.42 -14.91
CA SER A 389 -26.80 -14.37 -13.83
C SER A 389 -25.54 -14.96 -13.21
N ASP A 390 -25.65 -15.59 -12.03
CA ASP A 390 -24.51 -16.28 -11.40
C ASP A 390 -23.96 -17.43 -12.25
N VAL A 391 -24.83 -18.08 -13.04
CA VAL A 391 -24.44 -19.12 -13.99
C VAL A 391 -23.62 -18.52 -15.12
N GLU A 392 -24.06 -17.41 -15.71
CA GLU A 392 -23.34 -16.74 -16.80
C GLU A 392 -22.01 -16.15 -16.33
N VAL A 393 -21.96 -15.57 -15.12
CA VAL A 393 -20.70 -15.08 -14.53
C VAL A 393 -19.73 -16.23 -14.30
N ALA A 394 -20.18 -17.33 -13.70
CA ALA A 394 -19.33 -18.50 -13.51
C ALA A 394 -18.85 -19.08 -14.85
N ALA A 395 -19.72 -19.14 -15.85
CA ALA A 395 -19.38 -19.64 -17.17
C ALA A 395 -18.35 -18.76 -17.89
N VAL A 396 -18.57 -17.44 -17.97
CA VAL A 396 -17.65 -16.53 -18.67
C VAL A 396 -16.30 -16.47 -17.97
N VAL A 397 -16.26 -16.44 -16.64
CA VAL A 397 -14.99 -16.46 -15.89
C VAL A 397 -14.28 -17.80 -16.08
N SER A 398 -15.00 -18.92 -16.08
CA SER A 398 -14.41 -20.24 -16.39
C SER A 398 -13.81 -20.28 -17.79
N TYR A 399 -14.53 -19.77 -18.79
CA TYR A 399 -14.04 -19.68 -20.17
C TYR A 399 -12.76 -18.86 -20.23
N ILE A 400 -12.76 -17.64 -19.68
CA ILE A 400 -11.57 -16.76 -19.67
C ILE A 400 -10.39 -17.45 -18.98
N ARG A 401 -10.61 -18.19 -17.89
CA ARG A 401 -9.56 -18.88 -17.12
C ARG A 401 -8.99 -20.12 -17.79
N THR A 402 -9.62 -20.63 -18.84
CA THR A 402 -9.27 -21.94 -19.46
C THR A 402 -9.13 -21.88 -20.99
N ALA A 403 -9.46 -20.74 -21.61
CA ALA A 403 -9.28 -20.49 -23.02
C ALA A 403 -7.86 -19.99 -23.35
N TRP A 404 -7.49 -20.05 -24.62
CA TRP A 404 -6.25 -19.46 -25.17
C TRP A 404 -4.94 -19.94 -24.53
N GLY A 405 -4.93 -21.14 -23.96
CA GLY A 405 -3.76 -21.69 -23.27
C GLY A 405 -3.71 -21.41 -21.77
N ASN A 406 -4.74 -20.76 -21.22
CA ASN A 406 -4.87 -20.55 -19.78
C ASN A 406 -5.16 -21.87 -19.04
N HIS A 407 -4.65 -21.99 -17.82
CA HIS A 407 -4.72 -23.19 -16.98
C HIS A 407 -5.34 -22.93 -15.59
N GLY A 408 -6.21 -21.92 -15.49
CA GLY A 408 -6.93 -21.59 -14.27
C GLY A 408 -8.03 -22.60 -13.92
N LYS A 409 -8.42 -22.68 -12.64
CA LYS A 409 -9.55 -23.51 -12.22
C LYS A 409 -10.89 -22.92 -12.68
N PRO A 410 -11.85 -23.74 -13.14
CA PRO A 410 -13.21 -23.28 -13.41
C PRO A 410 -13.89 -22.72 -12.16
N VAL A 411 -14.86 -21.84 -12.37
CA VAL A 411 -15.65 -21.17 -11.34
C VAL A 411 -17.06 -21.76 -11.29
N THR A 412 -17.61 -21.86 -10.09
CA THR A 412 -18.98 -22.31 -9.84
C THR A 412 -19.96 -21.14 -9.69
N PRO A 413 -21.26 -21.33 -10.00
CA PRO A 413 -22.29 -20.32 -9.73
C PRO A 413 -22.37 -19.92 -8.25
N ARG A 414 -22.02 -20.83 -7.33
CA ARG A 414 -21.99 -20.55 -5.90
C ARG A 414 -20.92 -19.53 -5.53
N GLU A 415 -19.73 -19.62 -6.13
CA GLU A 415 -18.64 -18.66 -5.93
C GLU A 415 -19.02 -17.28 -6.49
N ALA A 416 -19.65 -17.24 -7.67
CA ALA A 416 -20.18 -15.99 -8.25
C ALA A 416 -21.23 -15.34 -7.33
N ASN A 417 -22.20 -16.13 -6.85
CA ASN A 417 -23.24 -15.68 -5.94
C ASN A 417 -22.67 -15.12 -4.63
N ALA A 418 -21.71 -15.83 -4.03
CA ALA A 418 -21.08 -15.41 -2.77
C ALA A 418 -20.40 -14.02 -2.89
N LEU A 419 -19.75 -13.75 -4.02
CA LEU A 419 -19.09 -12.46 -4.28
C LEU A 419 -20.08 -11.37 -4.71
N ARG A 420 -21.18 -11.72 -5.37
CA ARG A 420 -22.26 -10.78 -5.69
C ARG A 420 -22.95 -10.24 -4.45
N SER A 421 -23.18 -11.11 -3.47
CA SER A 421 -23.82 -10.74 -2.20
C SER A 421 -22.85 -10.10 -1.20
N ALA A 422 -21.54 -10.07 -1.51
CA ALA A 422 -20.55 -9.44 -0.67
C ALA A 422 -20.68 -7.91 -0.73
N THR A 423 -20.59 -7.25 0.42
CA THR A 423 -20.58 -5.80 0.50
C THR A 423 -19.35 -5.25 -0.23
N MET A 424 -19.57 -4.24 -1.08
CA MET A 424 -18.51 -3.43 -1.66
C MET A 424 -18.27 -2.25 -0.73
N GLU A 425 -17.03 -2.04 -0.30
CA GLU A 425 -16.61 -0.83 0.42
C GLU A 425 -15.85 0.12 -0.49
#